data_AF-A0A851YQ03-F1
#
_entry.id   AF-A0A851YQ03-F1
#
_cell.length_a   1.000
_cell.length_b   1.000
_cell.length_c   1.000
_cell.angle_alpha   90.00
_cell.angle_beta   90.00
_cell.angle_gamma   90.00
#
_symmetry.space_group_name_H-M   'P 1'
#
loop_
_entity.id
_entity.type
_entity.pdbx_description
1 polymer ?
#
loop_
_entity_poly.entity_id
_entity_poly.type
_entity_poly.pdbx_seq_one_letter_code
_entity_poly.pdbx_strand_id
1 'polypeptide(L)'
;MTDFEKNLRRDTISQLHNFAAVGDAAKLKMLLSVYPSLINAAADNGWTALMYGARNGHLEVVQILLEEGCDRTIVNKSRQTALDIAKFWGYKHIANLLANVKGGHRPTFLSNEAEEYENYFGLTLLDRRSDKRTDSKWLSKKQSHPTTVYILFSNLSPLVTLGGGTKSSQQSEVKLCRLRHKDVEQYMSQTEDGTLIFLGVELQFHMNLLAACNRRILQEDEEDGLIAWFALNIDSASAEEFKQKHEDCYVLHPPMPGLLQLPEREAGVVAQARSVLAWHSRYQFCPTCGSATKIEEAGYKKTCLKEDCPSLQGVHNTSYPRV
;
A
#
# COMPACT_ATOMS: atom_id res chain seq x y z
N MET A 1 -44.36 -17.90 34.96
CA MET A 1 -44.25 -18.90 33.88
C MET A 1 -45.01 -20.13 34.28
N THR A 2 -46.06 -20.47 33.54
CA THR A 2 -46.88 -21.67 33.74
C THR A 2 -46.00 -22.91 33.55
N ASP A 3 -46.33 -24.05 34.19
CA ASP A 3 -45.51 -25.28 34.05
C ASP A 3 -45.37 -25.76 32.60
N PHE A 4 -46.32 -25.38 31.74
CA PHE A 4 -46.30 -25.59 30.30
C PHE A 4 -45.16 -24.82 29.60
N GLU A 5 -44.98 -23.53 29.90
CA GLU A 5 -43.90 -22.70 29.32
C GLU A 5 -42.51 -23.19 29.73
N LYS A 6 -42.37 -23.69 30.96
CA LYS A 6 -41.11 -24.27 31.45
C LYS A 6 -40.74 -25.56 30.75
N ASN A 7 -41.73 -26.39 30.44
CA ASN A 7 -41.53 -27.64 29.71
C ASN A 7 -41.15 -27.36 28.25
N LEU A 8 -41.86 -26.44 27.57
CA LEU A 8 -41.55 -26.04 26.19
C LEU A 8 -40.13 -25.46 26.07
N ARG A 9 -39.71 -24.62 27.01
CA ARG A 9 -38.35 -24.07 27.04
C ARG A 9 -37.28 -25.16 27.23
N ARG A 10 -37.53 -26.16 28.09
CA ARG A 10 -36.63 -27.30 28.28
C ARG A 10 -36.52 -28.14 27.01
N ASP A 11 -37.62 -28.40 26.32
CA ASP A 11 -37.63 -29.17 25.08
C ASP A 11 -36.87 -28.44 23.97
N THR A 12 -37.02 -27.11 23.89
CA THR A 12 -36.34 -26.29 22.88
C THR A 12 -34.83 -26.22 23.12
N ILE A 13 -34.40 -26.16 24.39
CA ILE A 13 -32.97 -26.24 24.77
C ILE A 13 -32.40 -27.62 24.39
N SER A 14 -33.14 -28.70 24.66
CA SER A 14 -32.73 -30.06 24.28
C SER A 14 -32.57 -30.20 22.76
N GLN A 15 -33.49 -29.62 21.98
CA GLN A 15 -33.39 -29.60 20.52
C GLN A 15 -32.14 -28.85 20.02
N LEU A 16 -31.84 -27.67 20.59
CA LEU A 16 -30.63 -26.91 20.26
C LEU A 16 -29.37 -27.74 20.49
N HIS A 17 -29.27 -28.41 21.65
CA HIS A 17 -28.14 -29.27 21.97
C HIS A 17 -28.04 -30.48 21.05
N ASN A 18 -29.18 -31.08 20.68
CA ASN A 18 -29.21 -32.19 19.73
C ASN A 18 -28.72 -31.77 18.34
N PHE A 19 -29.16 -30.62 17.83
CA PHE A 19 -28.67 -30.10 16.54
C PHE A 19 -27.17 -29.82 16.58
N ALA A 20 -26.67 -29.26 17.69
CA ALA A 20 -25.25 -29.03 17.87
C ALA A 20 -24.43 -30.32 17.98
N ALA A 21 -25.00 -31.37 18.58
CA ALA A 21 -24.36 -32.68 18.73
C ALA A 21 -24.38 -33.51 17.43
N VAL A 22 -25.41 -33.37 16.60
CA VAL A 22 -25.50 -34.07 15.30
C VAL A 22 -24.74 -33.32 14.20
N GLY A 23 -24.54 -32.01 14.35
CA GLY A 23 -23.92 -31.16 13.34
C GLY A 23 -24.91 -30.54 12.35
N ASP A 24 -26.21 -30.49 12.68
CA ASP A 24 -27.24 -29.92 11.81
C ASP A 24 -27.24 -28.38 11.90
N ALA A 25 -26.27 -27.77 11.22
CA ALA A 25 -26.02 -26.33 11.19
C ALA A 25 -27.24 -25.53 10.68
N ALA A 26 -27.99 -26.07 9.72
CA ALA A 26 -29.15 -25.41 9.13
C ALA A 26 -30.30 -25.28 10.14
N LYS A 27 -30.66 -26.37 10.83
CA LYS A 27 -31.71 -26.33 11.86
C LYS A 27 -31.28 -25.54 13.08
N LEU A 28 -30.01 -25.62 13.47
CA LEU A 28 -29.46 -24.84 14.57
C LEU A 28 -29.59 -23.33 14.30
N LYS A 29 -29.21 -22.86 13.10
CA LYS A 29 -29.33 -21.46 12.71
C LYS A 29 -30.79 -20.99 12.66
N MET A 30 -31.69 -21.82 12.11
CA MET A 30 -33.13 -21.53 12.09
C MET A 30 -33.72 -21.44 13.50
N LEU A 31 -33.25 -22.25 14.44
CA LEU A 31 -33.73 -22.20 15.82
C LEU A 31 -33.23 -20.95 16.56
N LEU A 32 -31.96 -20.57 16.35
CA LEU A 32 -31.37 -19.38 16.95
C LEU A 32 -31.96 -18.07 16.40
N SER A 33 -32.37 -18.04 15.13
CA SER A 33 -33.04 -16.87 14.56
C SER A 33 -34.41 -16.60 15.18
N VAL A 34 -35.12 -17.67 15.58
CA VAL A 34 -36.42 -17.57 16.27
C VAL A 34 -36.22 -17.31 17.77
N TYR A 35 -35.21 -17.91 18.40
CA TYR A 35 -34.94 -17.79 19.83
C TYR A 35 -33.47 -17.45 20.16
N PRO A 36 -33.02 -16.20 19.94
CA PRO A 36 -31.61 -15.81 20.16
C PRO A 36 -31.13 -16.01 21.61
N SER A 37 -32.05 -15.89 22.59
CA SER A 37 -31.75 -16.07 24.02
C SER A 37 -31.25 -17.47 24.41
N LEU A 38 -31.36 -18.46 23.53
CA LEU A 38 -30.97 -19.85 23.79
C LEU A 38 -29.48 -20.11 23.54
N ILE A 39 -28.75 -19.18 22.91
CA ILE A 39 -27.37 -19.40 22.47
C ILE A 39 -26.41 -19.89 23.57
N ASN A 40 -26.59 -19.36 24.78
CA ASN A 40 -25.79 -19.70 25.96
C ASN A 40 -26.50 -20.67 26.92
N ALA A 41 -27.62 -21.29 26.49
CA ALA A 41 -28.36 -22.21 27.33
C ALA A 41 -27.55 -23.49 27.61
N ALA A 42 -27.42 -23.82 28.89
CA ALA A 42 -26.74 -25.01 29.36
C ALA A 42 -27.74 -26.13 29.70
N ALA A 43 -27.37 -27.37 29.41
CA ALA A 43 -28.07 -28.56 29.86
C ALA A 43 -27.88 -28.79 31.37
N ASP A 44 -28.59 -29.77 31.94
CA ASP A 44 -28.51 -30.09 33.37
C ASP A 44 -27.10 -30.48 33.85
N ASN A 45 -26.23 -30.91 32.93
CA ASN A 45 -24.83 -31.24 33.17
C ASN A 45 -23.86 -30.05 32.92
N GLY A 46 -24.39 -28.87 32.62
CA GLY A 46 -23.63 -27.65 32.32
C GLY A 46 -23.11 -27.57 30.88
N TRP A 47 -23.54 -28.45 29.97
CA TRP A 47 -23.07 -28.43 28.58
C TRP A 47 -23.85 -27.42 27.74
N THR A 48 -23.13 -26.61 26.97
CA THR A 48 -23.71 -25.68 25.98
C THR A 48 -23.66 -26.26 24.57
N ALA A 49 -24.43 -25.66 23.64
CA ALA A 49 -24.38 -26.02 22.23
C ALA A 49 -22.95 -25.95 21.66
N LEU A 50 -22.17 -24.95 22.07
CA LEU A 50 -20.77 -24.78 21.64
C LEU A 50 -19.89 -25.95 22.09
N MET A 51 -20.12 -26.49 23.30
CA MET A 51 -19.38 -27.66 23.81
C MET A 51 -19.74 -28.94 23.06
N TYR A 52 -21.02 -29.13 22.68
CA TYR A 52 -21.44 -30.27 21.86
C TYR A 52 -20.82 -30.22 20.46
N GLY A 53 -20.84 -29.05 19.80
CA GLY A 53 -20.17 -28.85 18.51
C GLY A 53 -18.66 -29.10 18.59
N ALA A 54 -18.00 -28.61 19.65
CA ALA A 54 -16.58 -28.80 19.88
C ALA A 54 -16.20 -30.26 20.19
N ARG A 55 -17.06 -31.00 20.93
CA ARG A 55 -16.83 -32.42 21.26
C ARG A 55 -16.92 -33.34 20.06
N ASN A 56 -17.82 -33.05 19.13
CA ASN A 56 -18.11 -33.93 18.00
C ASN A 56 -17.41 -33.49 16.70
N GLY A 57 -16.62 -32.43 16.75
CA GLY A 57 -15.84 -31.97 15.59
C GLY A 57 -16.66 -31.19 14.56
N HIS A 58 -17.83 -30.66 14.92
CA HIS A 58 -18.70 -29.95 13.99
C HIS A 58 -18.28 -28.49 13.83
N LEU A 59 -17.30 -28.26 12.94
CA LEU A 59 -16.74 -26.93 12.68
C LEU A 59 -17.80 -25.89 12.28
N GLU A 60 -18.73 -26.24 11.39
CA GLU A 60 -19.78 -25.33 10.91
C GLU A 60 -20.71 -24.87 12.04
N VAL A 61 -21.09 -25.78 12.93
CA VAL A 61 -21.88 -25.46 14.13
C VAL A 61 -21.11 -24.51 15.04
N VAL A 62 -19.83 -24.77 15.28
CA VAL A 62 -18.98 -23.90 16.10
C VAL A 62 -18.86 -22.50 15.49
N GLN A 63 -18.69 -22.40 14.17
CA GLN A 63 -18.63 -21.12 13.47
C GLN A 63 -19.93 -20.32 13.63
N ILE A 64 -21.10 -20.93 13.35
CA ILE A 64 -22.39 -20.25 13.49
C ILE A 64 -22.61 -19.76 14.92
N LEU A 65 -22.31 -20.60 15.93
CA LEU A 65 -22.46 -20.18 17.33
C LEU A 65 -21.53 -19.03 17.71
N LEU A 66 -20.32 -18.99 17.16
CA LEU A 66 -19.40 -17.87 17.39
C LEU A 66 -19.83 -16.60 16.65
N GLU A 67 -20.37 -16.71 15.44
CA GLU A 67 -20.92 -15.58 14.66
C GLU A 67 -22.12 -14.94 15.36
N GLU A 68 -22.99 -15.75 15.96
CA GLU A 68 -24.16 -15.30 16.72
C GLU A 68 -23.81 -14.79 18.13
N GLY A 69 -22.51 -14.74 18.50
CA GLY A 69 -22.04 -14.13 19.74
C GLY A 69 -22.13 -15.01 20.99
N CYS A 70 -22.01 -16.34 20.86
CA CYS A 70 -21.99 -17.27 22.00
C CYS A 70 -20.84 -16.97 22.97
N ASP A 71 -21.13 -17.09 24.27
CA ASP A 71 -20.13 -17.02 25.33
C ASP A 71 -19.32 -18.32 25.39
N ARG A 72 -18.03 -18.20 25.07
CA ARG A 72 -17.06 -19.31 25.04
C ARG A 72 -16.42 -19.60 26.40
N THR A 73 -16.64 -18.72 27.38
CA THR A 73 -16.04 -18.82 28.72
C THR A 73 -16.84 -19.71 29.66
N ILE A 74 -18.06 -20.08 29.26
CA ILE A 74 -18.92 -20.99 30.02
C ILE A 74 -18.18 -22.33 30.21
N VAL A 75 -18.26 -22.84 31.44
CA VAL A 75 -17.69 -24.12 31.85
C VAL A 75 -18.78 -25.11 32.24
N ASN A 76 -18.58 -26.38 31.89
CA ASN A 76 -19.48 -27.46 32.32
C ASN A 76 -19.19 -27.87 33.77
N LYS A 77 -19.94 -28.85 34.30
CA LYS A 77 -19.72 -29.38 35.67
C LYS A 77 -18.31 -29.96 35.90
N SER A 78 -17.62 -30.38 34.83
CA SER A 78 -16.23 -30.85 34.87
C SER A 78 -15.20 -29.72 34.78
N ARG A 79 -15.64 -28.45 34.83
CA ARG A 79 -14.81 -27.24 34.66
C ARG A 79 -14.10 -27.15 33.32
N GLN A 80 -14.69 -27.71 32.26
CA GLN A 80 -14.14 -27.66 30.91
C GLN A 80 -14.87 -26.61 30.08
N THR A 81 -14.11 -25.76 29.39
CA THR A 81 -14.62 -24.89 28.32
C THR A 81 -14.76 -25.66 27.01
N ALA A 82 -15.44 -25.07 26.01
CA ALA A 82 -15.47 -25.63 24.66
C ALA A 82 -14.06 -25.78 24.05
N LEU A 83 -13.12 -24.90 24.40
CA LEU A 83 -11.73 -24.98 23.95
C LEU A 83 -11.00 -26.18 24.55
N ASP A 84 -11.20 -26.46 25.84
CA ASP A 84 -10.59 -27.60 26.52
C ASP A 84 -11.10 -28.92 25.94
N ILE A 85 -12.39 -28.97 25.61
CA ILE A 85 -13.01 -30.10 24.93
C ILE A 85 -12.40 -30.29 23.54
N ALA A 86 -12.32 -29.24 22.71
CA ALA A 86 -11.73 -29.34 21.38
C ALA A 86 -10.27 -29.82 21.41
N LYS A 87 -9.48 -29.35 22.39
CA LYS A 87 -8.10 -29.81 22.60
C LYS A 87 -8.03 -31.28 23.03
N PHE A 88 -8.89 -31.70 23.96
CA PHE A 88 -8.93 -33.07 24.45
C PHE A 88 -9.23 -34.08 23.34
N TRP A 89 -10.15 -33.74 22.43
CA TRP A 89 -10.51 -34.59 21.29
C TRP A 89 -9.59 -34.43 20.07
N GLY A 90 -8.60 -33.52 20.13
CA GLY A 90 -7.59 -33.34 19.08
C GLY A 90 -8.07 -32.54 17.86
N TYR A 91 -9.21 -31.84 17.94
CA TYR A 91 -9.73 -31.02 16.85
C TYR A 91 -9.00 -29.67 16.78
N LYS A 92 -7.79 -29.70 16.21
CA LYS A 92 -6.88 -28.54 16.10
C LYS A 92 -7.54 -27.33 15.41
N HIS A 93 -8.34 -27.56 14.36
CA HIS A 93 -9.02 -26.50 13.63
C HIS A 93 -10.07 -25.77 14.49
N ILE A 94 -10.86 -26.52 15.29
CA ILE A 94 -11.82 -25.95 16.24
C ILE A 94 -11.12 -25.27 17.41
N ALA A 95 -10.06 -25.90 17.96
CA ALA A 95 -9.30 -25.32 19.05
C ALA A 95 -8.66 -23.98 18.65
N ASN A 96 -8.11 -23.88 17.44
CA ASN A 96 -7.58 -22.63 16.91
C ASN A 96 -8.68 -21.57 16.74
N LEU A 97 -9.84 -21.95 16.20
CA LEU A 97 -10.98 -21.05 16.05
C LEU A 97 -11.48 -20.49 17.41
N LEU A 98 -11.53 -21.35 18.43
CA LEU A 98 -11.93 -20.97 19.79
C LEU A 98 -10.86 -20.14 20.52
N ALA A 99 -9.58 -20.32 20.20
CA ALA A 99 -8.47 -19.56 20.79
C ALA A 99 -8.25 -18.17 20.15
N ASN A 100 -8.54 -18.01 18.86
CA ASN A 100 -8.09 -16.85 18.05
C ASN A 100 -9.02 -15.62 18.05
N VAL A 101 -9.80 -15.35 19.11
CA VAL A 101 -10.66 -14.16 19.12
C VAL A 101 -10.33 -13.23 20.28
N LYS A 102 -9.34 -12.37 20.05
CA LYS A 102 -9.27 -11.08 20.74
C LYS A 102 -10.10 -10.08 19.94
N GLY A 103 -11.33 -9.82 20.40
CA GLY A 103 -12.13 -8.64 20.06
C GLY A 103 -12.67 -8.54 18.63
N GLY A 104 -13.96 -8.80 18.45
CA GLY A 104 -14.83 -8.02 17.56
C GLY A 104 -14.62 -8.07 16.03
N HIS A 105 -13.63 -8.77 15.48
CA HIS A 105 -13.53 -8.95 14.03
C HIS A 105 -13.94 -10.37 13.62
N ARG A 106 -14.80 -10.42 12.60
CA ARG A 106 -15.21 -11.62 11.85
C ARG A 106 -14.00 -12.55 11.67
N PRO A 107 -14.14 -13.88 11.85
CA PRO A 107 -13.10 -14.78 11.38
C PRO A 107 -13.04 -14.60 9.86
N THR A 108 -11.99 -13.94 9.37
CA THR A 108 -11.69 -13.77 7.95
C THR A 108 -11.34 -15.14 7.38
N PHE A 109 -12.36 -15.93 7.08
CA PHE A 109 -12.24 -17.01 6.11
C PHE A 109 -12.05 -16.32 4.77
N LEU A 110 -10.78 -16.16 4.36
CA LEU A 110 -10.31 -15.56 3.11
C LEU A 110 -11.37 -14.63 2.50
N SER A 111 -11.51 -13.43 3.05
CA SER A 111 -12.09 -12.36 2.25
C SER A 111 -11.28 -12.34 0.96
N ASN A 112 -11.94 -12.45 -0.19
CA ASN A 112 -11.30 -12.16 -1.49
C ASN A 112 -10.77 -10.71 -1.57
N GLU A 113 -10.92 -9.93 -0.50
CA GLU A 113 -10.14 -8.72 -0.25
C GLU A 113 -8.72 -9.15 0.12
N ALA A 114 -7.83 -9.11 -0.88
CA ALA A 114 -6.41 -9.12 -0.63
C ALA A 114 -6.11 -7.99 0.37
N GLU A 115 -5.68 -8.34 1.59
CA GLU A 115 -4.94 -7.39 2.40
C GLU A 115 -3.70 -7.02 1.57
N GLU A 116 -3.70 -5.83 0.97
CA GLU A 116 -2.52 -5.29 0.32
C GLU A 116 -1.47 -5.04 1.39
N TYR A 117 -0.60 -6.02 1.61
CA TYR A 117 0.62 -5.83 2.38
C TYR A 117 1.53 -4.89 1.57
N GLU A 118 1.44 -3.59 1.83
CA GLU A 118 2.39 -2.63 1.29
C GLU A 118 3.76 -2.92 1.91
N ASN A 119 4.67 -3.44 1.07
CA ASN A 119 6.06 -3.55 1.46
C ASN A 119 6.57 -2.14 1.81
N TYR A 120 7.17 -1.98 2.99
CA TYR A 120 7.79 -0.74 3.43
C TYR A 120 8.77 -0.14 2.39
N PHE A 121 9.49 -1.01 1.66
CA PHE A 121 10.38 -0.60 0.56
C PHE A 121 9.66 -0.29 -0.77
N GLY A 122 8.36 -0.61 -0.86
CA GLY A 122 7.46 -0.32 -1.98
C GLY A 122 6.59 0.93 -1.77
N LEU A 123 6.64 1.55 -0.59
CA LEU A 123 5.97 2.82 -0.30
C LEU A 123 6.60 3.94 -1.15
N THR A 124 6.08 4.10 -2.36
CA THR A 124 6.47 5.16 -3.28
C THR A 124 5.38 6.21 -3.32
N LEU A 125 5.75 7.48 -3.52
CA LEU A 125 4.77 8.56 -3.77
C LEU A 125 4.16 8.46 -5.16
N LEU A 126 4.81 7.72 -6.06
CA LEU A 126 4.58 7.80 -7.49
C LEU A 126 4.31 6.42 -8.06
N ASP A 127 3.26 6.32 -8.88
CA ASP A 127 3.16 5.25 -9.85
C ASP A 127 4.16 5.53 -10.97
N ARG A 128 5.13 4.62 -11.15
CA ARG A 128 6.23 4.80 -12.10
C ARG A 128 5.78 4.86 -13.57
N ARG A 129 4.57 4.39 -13.90
CA ARG A 129 3.97 4.43 -15.25
C ARG A 129 4.98 4.17 -16.36
N SER A 130 5.68 3.03 -16.30
CA SER A 130 6.75 2.71 -17.26
C SER A 130 6.24 2.61 -18.70
N ASP A 131 4.95 2.32 -18.89
CA ASP A 131 4.25 2.36 -20.17
C ASP A 131 4.32 3.72 -20.87
N LYS A 132 4.42 4.81 -20.10
CA LYS A 132 4.47 6.19 -20.63
C LYS A 132 5.87 6.66 -21.01
N ARG A 133 6.91 5.91 -20.71
CA ARG A 133 8.30 6.30 -21.01
C ARG A 133 8.61 6.34 -22.51
N THR A 134 7.92 5.54 -23.30
CA THR A 134 8.06 5.48 -24.76
C THR A 134 7.18 6.51 -25.49
N ASP A 135 6.20 7.10 -24.80
CA ASP A 135 5.25 8.06 -25.38
C ASP A 135 5.81 9.49 -25.33
N SER A 136 6.62 9.83 -26.32
CA SER A 136 7.24 11.17 -26.43
C SER A 136 6.24 12.31 -26.52
N LYS A 137 5.05 12.07 -27.12
CA LYS A 137 4.01 13.10 -27.24
C LYS A 137 3.39 13.41 -25.89
N TRP A 138 3.06 12.37 -25.13
CA TRP A 138 2.54 12.51 -23.77
C TRP A 138 3.55 13.19 -22.84
N LEU A 139 4.82 12.77 -22.89
CA LEU A 139 5.88 13.37 -22.08
C LEU A 139 6.06 14.86 -22.39
N SER A 140 6.07 15.25 -23.67
CA SER A 140 6.20 16.64 -24.07
C SER A 140 5.01 17.50 -23.60
N LYS A 141 3.78 16.98 -23.71
CA LYS A 141 2.58 17.64 -23.16
C LYS A 141 2.68 17.81 -21.64
N LYS A 142 3.15 16.79 -20.92
CA LYS A 142 3.31 16.86 -19.46
C LYS A 142 4.45 17.77 -19.03
N GLN A 143 5.52 17.92 -19.81
CA GLN A 143 6.60 18.82 -19.46
C GLN A 143 6.16 20.29 -19.39
N SER A 144 5.30 20.73 -20.30
CA SER A 144 4.76 22.10 -20.28
C SER A 144 3.52 22.29 -19.40
N HIS A 145 2.99 21.21 -18.81
CA HIS A 145 1.75 21.24 -18.06
C HIS A 145 1.94 21.91 -16.69
N PRO A 146 1.04 22.83 -16.26
CA PRO A 146 1.20 23.60 -15.02
C PRO A 146 1.15 22.77 -13.74
N THR A 147 0.50 21.60 -13.76
CA THR A 147 0.42 20.71 -12.58
C THR A 147 1.62 19.79 -12.44
N THR A 148 2.52 19.75 -13.42
CA THR A 148 3.72 18.90 -13.34
C THR A 148 4.65 19.37 -12.23
N VAL A 149 5.25 18.40 -11.55
CA VAL A 149 6.17 18.62 -10.44
C VAL A 149 7.58 18.31 -10.89
N TYR A 150 8.50 19.23 -10.58
CA TYR A 150 9.91 19.09 -10.83
C TYR A 150 10.68 19.03 -9.51
N ILE A 151 11.66 18.14 -9.44
CA ILE A 151 12.66 18.12 -8.39
C ILE A 151 14.04 18.37 -9.01
N LEU A 152 14.78 19.30 -8.42
CA LEU A 152 16.08 19.71 -8.93
C LEU A 152 17.20 18.95 -8.26
N PHE A 153 18.21 18.61 -9.05
CA PHE A 153 19.47 18.05 -8.60
C PHE A 153 20.62 18.90 -9.09
N SER A 154 21.61 19.09 -8.23
CA SER A 154 22.92 19.60 -8.60
C SER A 154 23.97 18.67 -8.03
N ASN A 155 24.91 18.20 -8.85
CA ASN A 155 25.94 17.23 -8.45
C ASN A 155 25.38 16.02 -7.67
N LEU A 156 24.27 15.42 -8.17
CA LEU A 156 23.57 14.29 -7.55
C LEU A 156 22.98 14.56 -6.15
N SER A 157 22.87 15.82 -5.75
CA SER A 157 22.29 16.25 -4.47
C SER A 157 20.97 16.95 -4.72
N PRO A 158 19.86 16.54 -4.06
CA PRO A 158 18.55 17.13 -4.30
C PRO A 158 18.45 18.52 -3.67
N LEU A 159 17.62 19.37 -4.28
CA LEU A 159 17.21 20.63 -3.68
C LEU A 159 16.07 20.39 -2.68
N VAL A 160 16.24 20.90 -1.46
CA VAL A 160 15.32 20.72 -0.34
C VAL A 160 14.98 22.06 0.30
N THR A 161 13.90 22.09 1.08
CA THR A 161 13.45 23.24 1.86
C THR A 161 13.16 22.79 3.29
N LEU A 162 13.20 23.73 4.24
CA LEU A 162 12.83 23.48 5.64
C LEU A 162 11.34 23.78 5.83
N GLY A 163 10.56 22.77 6.18
CA GLY A 163 9.13 22.92 6.44
C GLY A 163 8.85 23.64 7.76
N GLY A 164 8.48 24.93 7.70
CA GLY A 164 8.01 25.72 8.83
C GLY A 164 6.48 25.73 8.94
N GLY A 165 5.89 24.74 9.62
CA GLY A 165 4.47 24.78 9.97
C GLY A 165 4.22 25.70 11.16
N THR A 166 3.45 26.77 10.97
CA THR A 166 2.83 27.55 12.06
C THR A 166 1.91 26.66 12.89
N LYS A 167 2.47 25.95 13.87
CA LYS A 167 1.87 25.51 15.14
C LYS A 167 2.86 24.59 15.87
N SER A 168 3.38 25.11 16.99
CA SER A 168 3.94 24.37 18.14
C SER A 168 5.00 23.29 17.88
N SER A 169 6.27 23.63 18.17
CA SER A 169 7.24 22.73 18.83
C SER A 169 7.50 21.34 18.21
N GLN A 170 7.68 21.26 16.89
CA GLN A 170 8.24 20.09 16.22
C GLN A 170 9.45 20.52 15.36
N GLN A 171 10.52 19.72 15.40
CA GLN A 171 11.76 19.97 14.67
C GLN A 171 11.49 20.31 13.20
N SER A 172 12.21 21.30 12.64
CA SER A 172 12.11 21.65 11.23
C SER A 172 12.40 20.42 10.37
N GLU A 173 11.39 19.95 9.65
CA GLU A 173 11.50 18.76 8.81
C GLU A 173 12.03 19.16 7.42
N VAL A 174 13.04 18.45 6.94
CA VAL A 174 13.60 18.65 5.59
C VAL A 174 12.65 18.02 4.57
N LYS A 175 12.21 18.80 3.59
CA LYS A 175 11.28 18.37 2.53
C LYS A 175 11.85 18.67 1.16
N LEU A 176 11.45 17.91 0.15
CA LEU A 176 11.83 18.21 -1.23
C LEU A 176 11.26 19.56 -1.67
N CYS A 177 12.11 20.36 -2.31
CA CYS A 177 11.69 21.60 -2.97
C CYS A 177 10.95 21.20 -4.26
N ARG A 178 9.61 21.19 -4.22
CA ARG A 178 8.74 20.81 -5.34
C ARG A 178 8.47 22.03 -6.21
N LEU A 179 8.94 22.00 -7.45
CA LEU A 179 8.85 23.10 -8.39
C LEU A 179 7.80 22.85 -9.48
N ARG A 180 7.35 23.94 -10.13
CA ARG A 180 6.46 23.90 -11.29
C ARG A 180 7.22 24.19 -12.57
N HIS A 181 6.58 23.96 -13.71
CA HIS A 181 7.15 24.25 -15.03
C HIS A 181 7.73 25.67 -15.14
N LYS A 182 6.99 26.69 -14.63
CA LYS A 182 7.43 28.10 -14.64
C LYS A 182 8.74 28.37 -13.92
N ASP A 183 9.06 27.56 -12.90
CA ASP A 183 10.27 27.73 -12.10
C ASP A 183 11.49 27.13 -12.80
N VAL A 184 11.28 26.15 -13.69
CA VAL A 184 12.33 25.35 -14.30
C VAL A 184 12.54 25.59 -15.79
N GLU A 185 11.58 26.24 -16.47
CA GLU A 185 11.59 26.48 -17.92
C GLU A 185 12.88 27.14 -18.42
N GLN A 186 13.40 28.10 -17.66
CA GLN A 186 14.66 28.80 -17.99
C GLN A 186 15.83 27.83 -18.05
N TYR A 187 15.97 26.97 -17.04
CA TYR A 187 17.05 26.00 -16.93
C TYR A 187 16.93 24.86 -17.94
N MET A 188 15.71 24.47 -18.32
CA MET A 188 15.49 23.46 -19.37
C MET A 188 16.05 23.88 -20.74
N SER A 189 15.96 25.16 -21.06
CA SER A 189 16.41 25.70 -22.35
C SER A 189 17.91 25.99 -22.41
N GLN A 190 18.55 26.19 -21.25
CA GLN A 190 19.93 26.66 -21.15
C GLN A 190 20.94 25.54 -20.97
N THR A 191 20.52 24.38 -20.48
CA THR A 191 21.46 23.28 -20.17
C THR A 191 21.71 22.39 -21.38
N GLU A 192 22.86 22.52 -22.03
CA GLU A 192 23.36 21.54 -23.02
C GLU A 192 23.56 20.15 -22.38
N ASP A 193 23.88 20.10 -21.07
CA ASP A 193 24.10 18.88 -20.28
C ASP A 193 22.93 18.51 -19.33
N GLY A 194 21.78 19.17 -19.50
CA GLY A 194 20.61 18.99 -18.63
C GLY A 194 20.00 17.61 -18.79
N THR A 195 20.06 16.78 -17.75
CA THR A 195 19.44 15.45 -17.78
C THR A 195 18.05 15.53 -17.15
N LEU A 196 17.03 15.28 -17.96
CA LEU A 196 15.63 15.20 -17.53
C LEU A 196 15.17 13.74 -17.46
N ILE A 197 14.60 13.34 -16.32
CA ILE A 197 14.12 11.97 -16.08
C ILE A 197 12.68 12.00 -15.61
N PHE A 198 11.83 11.17 -16.21
CA PHE A 198 10.44 10.98 -15.77
C PHE A 198 10.36 10.01 -14.59
N LEU A 199 9.90 10.47 -13.43
CA LEU A 199 9.87 9.64 -12.21
C LEU A 199 8.60 8.79 -12.10
N GLY A 200 7.48 9.32 -12.59
CA GLY A 200 6.17 8.71 -12.48
C GLY A 200 5.06 9.75 -12.39
N VAL A 201 3.87 9.30 -11.98
CA VAL A 201 2.72 10.15 -11.68
C VAL A 201 2.32 9.99 -10.21
N GLU A 202 1.81 11.05 -9.60
CA GLU A 202 1.41 11.03 -8.19
C GLU A 202 0.29 10.01 -7.95
N LEU A 203 0.50 9.12 -6.97
CA LEU A 203 -0.53 8.19 -6.53
C LEU A 203 -1.64 8.99 -5.88
N GLN A 204 -2.84 8.98 -6.49
CA GLN A 204 -4.01 9.65 -5.95
C GLN A 204 -4.58 8.88 -4.74
N PHE A 205 -3.85 8.85 -3.63
CA PHE A 205 -4.26 8.20 -2.38
C PHE A 205 -5.50 8.84 -1.72
N HIS A 206 -6.06 9.91 -2.28
CA HIS A 206 -7.18 10.66 -1.68
C HIS A 206 -8.35 11.01 -2.62
N MET A 207 -8.25 10.81 -3.94
CA MET A 207 -9.37 11.12 -4.83
C MET A 207 -10.41 9.99 -4.90
N ASN A 208 -10.03 8.72 -4.70
CA ASN A 208 -10.98 7.61 -4.77
C ASN A 208 -11.93 7.52 -3.56
N LEU A 209 -11.55 8.06 -2.39
CA LEU A 209 -12.45 8.11 -1.21
C LEU A 209 -13.43 9.29 -1.26
N LEU A 210 -13.05 10.41 -1.87
CA LEU A 210 -13.91 11.59 -2.03
C LEU A 210 -14.78 11.55 -3.29
N ALA A 211 -14.34 10.88 -4.37
CA ALA A 211 -15.13 10.70 -5.58
C ALA A 211 -16.36 9.80 -5.37
N ALA A 212 -16.34 8.91 -4.36
CA ALA A 212 -17.52 8.16 -3.95
C ALA A 212 -18.63 9.05 -3.34
N CYS A 213 -18.28 10.23 -2.81
CA CYS A 213 -19.21 11.12 -2.14
C CYS A 213 -19.63 12.35 -2.98
N ASN A 214 -18.90 12.68 -4.05
CA ASN A 214 -19.24 13.82 -4.91
C ASN A 214 -19.28 13.40 -6.37
N ARG A 215 -20.46 12.97 -6.83
CA ARG A 215 -20.83 12.97 -8.24
C ARG A 215 -20.93 14.43 -8.71
N ARG A 216 -19.79 15.06 -8.97
CA ARG A 216 -19.71 16.19 -9.89
C ARG A 216 -18.99 15.70 -11.12
N ILE A 217 -19.77 15.58 -12.18
CA ILE A 217 -19.30 15.47 -13.55
C ILE A 217 -18.38 16.67 -13.76
N LEU A 218 -17.07 16.43 -13.73
CA LEU A 218 -16.10 17.33 -14.34
C LEU A 218 -16.08 16.95 -15.81
N GLN A 219 -16.23 17.98 -16.65
CA GLN A 219 -16.24 17.89 -18.10
C GLN A 219 -15.08 17.03 -18.60
N GLU A 220 -15.40 16.16 -19.55
CA GLU A 220 -14.43 15.46 -20.40
C GLU A 220 -13.67 16.50 -21.23
N ASP A 221 -12.63 17.08 -20.65
CA ASP A 221 -11.53 17.64 -21.40
C ASP A 221 -10.41 16.60 -21.46
N GLU A 222 -9.72 16.53 -22.61
CA GLU A 222 -8.74 15.52 -23.05
C GLU A 222 -7.44 15.41 -22.22
N GLU A 223 -7.52 15.61 -20.91
CA GLU A 223 -6.41 15.50 -19.96
C GLU A 223 -6.69 14.40 -18.95
N ASP A 224 -5.86 13.37 -19.00
CA ASP A 224 -5.86 12.19 -18.13
C ASP A 224 -5.81 12.47 -16.61
N GLY A 225 -5.81 13.73 -16.16
CA GLY A 225 -5.83 14.12 -14.75
C GLY A 225 -4.55 13.75 -13.97
N LEU A 226 -3.55 13.21 -14.65
CA LEU A 226 -2.34 12.69 -14.02
C LEU A 226 -1.33 13.81 -13.73
N ILE A 227 -0.85 13.87 -12.49
CA ILE A 227 0.21 14.79 -12.06
C ILE A 227 1.56 14.10 -12.28
N ALA A 228 2.28 14.50 -13.32
CA ALA A 228 3.58 13.93 -13.66
C ALA A 228 4.70 14.54 -12.80
N TRP A 229 5.70 13.72 -12.48
CA TRP A 229 6.89 14.11 -11.73
C TRP A 229 8.15 13.88 -12.57
N PHE A 230 9.03 14.87 -12.59
CA PHE A 230 10.32 14.80 -13.28
C PHE A 230 11.47 15.20 -12.35
N ALA A 231 12.63 14.56 -12.52
CA ALA A 231 13.89 15.01 -11.97
C ALA A 231 14.68 15.74 -13.05
N LEU A 232 15.14 16.95 -12.74
CA LEU A 232 15.97 17.78 -13.60
C LEU A 232 17.34 17.96 -12.94
N ASN A 233 18.40 17.55 -13.63
CA ASN A 233 19.77 17.84 -13.21
C ASN A 233 20.27 19.12 -13.88
N ILE A 234 20.72 20.05 -13.05
CA ILE A 234 21.30 21.33 -13.47
C ILE A 234 22.77 21.41 -13.06
N ASP A 235 23.51 22.24 -13.76
CA ASP A 235 24.90 22.56 -13.42
C ASP A 235 25.00 23.36 -12.11
N SER A 236 26.21 23.46 -11.57
CA SER A 236 26.43 24.17 -10.30
C SER A 236 26.18 25.67 -10.41
N ALA A 237 26.39 26.31 -11.56
CA ALA A 237 26.19 27.75 -11.70
C ALA A 237 24.69 28.09 -11.70
N SER A 238 23.89 27.35 -12.47
CA SER A 238 22.43 27.45 -12.44
C SER A 238 21.85 27.14 -11.06
N ALA A 239 22.45 26.21 -10.32
CA ALA A 239 22.01 25.88 -8.97
C ALA A 239 22.25 27.03 -7.97
N GLU A 240 23.36 27.77 -8.08
CA GLU A 240 23.60 28.95 -7.25
C GLU A 240 22.66 30.11 -7.61
N GLU A 241 22.39 30.34 -8.91
CA GLU A 241 21.39 31.32 -9.34
C GLU A 241 20.00 30.97 -8.78
N PHE A 242 19.63 29.69 -8.83
CA PHE A 242 18.35 29.23 -8.27
C PHE A 242 18.25 29.51 -6.77
N LYS A 243 19.31 29.26 -6.00
CA LYS A 243 19.35 29.55 -4.55
C LYS A 243 19.18 31.03 -4.25
N GLN A 244 19.77 31.91 -5.06
CA GLN A 244 19.61 33.35 -4.89
C GLN A 244 18.15 33.80 -5.10
N LYS A 245 17.43 33.13 -6.00
CA LYS A 245 16.01 33.42 -6.27
C LYS A 245 15.07 32.81 -5.24
N HIS A 246 15.48 31.71 -4.60
CA HIS A 246 14.68 30.95 -3.64
C HIS A 246 15.46 30.73 -2.34
N GLU A 247 15.45 31.75 -1.46
CA GLU A 247 16.19 31.75 -0.19
C GLU A 247 15.80 30.57 0.74
N ASP A 248 14.58 30.05 0.59
CA ASP A 248 14.05 28.92 1.38
C ASP A 248 14.53 27.54 0.92
N CYS A 249 15.19 27.43 -0.24
CA CYS A 249 15.68 26.17 -0.78
C CYS A 249 17.22 26.09 -0.78
N TYR A 250 17.76 24.94 -0.38
CA TYR A 250 19.19 24.66 -0.38
C TYR A 250 19.48 23.26 -0.89
N VAL A 251 20.72 23.03 -1.32
CA VAL A 251 21.15 21.70 -1.83
C VAL A 251 21.54 20.83 -0.65
N LEU A 252 20.93 19.65 -0.54
CA LEU A 252 21.19 18.73 0.56
C LEU A 252 22.51 17.98 0.36
N HIS A 253 23.57 18.48 1.02
CA HIS A 253 24.90 17.87 1.00
C HIS A 253 25.47 17.74 2.44
N PRO A 254 26.36 16.78 2.73
CA PRO A 254 26.70 15.62 1.92
C PRO A 254 25.55 14.60 1.90
N PRO A 255 25.47 13.72 0.88
CA PRO A 255 24.36 12.76 0.76
C PRO A 255 24.16 11.85 1.97
N MET A 256 25.25 11.46 2.65
CA MET A 256 25.20 10.67 3.89
C MET A 256 25.78 11.51 5.04
N PRO A 257 25.06 11.68 6.17
CA PRO A 257 23.73 11.17 6.48
C PRO A 257 22.57 12.08 6.00
N GLY A 258 22.84 13.12 5.20
CA GLY A 258 21.86 14.15 4.82
C GLY A 258 20.53 13.60 4.28
N LEU A 259 20.58 12.62 3.37
CA LEU A 259 19.39 12.01 2.78
C LEU A 259 18.50 11.26 3.78
N LEU A 260 19.03 10.87 4.95
CA LEU A 260 18.26 10.22 6.02
C LEU A 260 17.34 11.19 6.76
N GLN A 261 17.47 12.50 6.52
CA GLN A 261 16.58 13.52 7.10
C GLN A 261 15.27 13.68 6.32
N LEU A 262 15.19 13.12 5.10
CA LEU A 262 13.98 13.17 4.29
C LEU A 262 12.95 12.14 4.79
N PRO A 263 11.65 12.45 4.73
CA PRO A 263 10.62 11.48 5.05
C PRO A 263 10.67 10.30 4.07
N GLU A 264 10.33 9.09 4.55
CA GLU A 264 10.47 7.81 3.83
C GLU A 264 9.94 7.87 2.40
N ARG A 265 8.74 8.45 2.23
CA ARG A 265 8.05 8.61 0.96
C ARG A 265 8.84 9.47 -0.04
N GLU A 266 9.46 10.55 0.41
CA GLU A 266 10.28 11.43 -0.43
C GLU A 266 11.67 10.85 -0.66
N ALA A 267 12.25 10.22 0.35
CA ALA A 267 13.53 9.53 0.25
C ALA A 267 13.50 8.44 -0.84
N GLY A 268 12.39 7.71 -0.99
CA GLY A 268 12.19 6.75 -2.07
C GLY A 268 12.24 7.38 -3.48
N VAL A 269 11.60 8.54 -3.67
CA VAL A 269 11.63 9.28 -4.93
C VAL A 269 13.05 9.81 -5.23
N VAL A 270 13.73 10.34 -4.21
CA VAL A 270 15.13 10.79 -4.35
C VAL A 270 16.05 9.63 -4.68
N ALA A 271 15.88 8.47 -4.04
CA ALA A 271 16.68 7.28 -4.34
C ALA A 271 16.53 6.87 -5.80
N GLN A 272 15.31 6.85 -6.35
CA GLN A 272 15.06 6.60 -7.77
C GLN A 272 15.77 7.64 -8.66
N ALA A 273 15.49 8.93 -8.45
CA ALA A 273 16.04 10.01 -9.26
C ALA A 273 17.57 10.03 -9.23
N ARG A 274 18.16 10.02 -8.03
CA ARG A 274 19.60 10.06 -7.81
C ARG A 274 20.32 8.88 -8.43
N SER A 275 19.75 7.68 -8.38
CA SER A 275 20.37 6.47 -8.95
C SER A 275 20.43 6.54 -10.48
N VAL A 276 19.35 7.00 -11.11
CA VAL A 276 19.30 7.17 -12.57
C VAL A 276 20.23 8.32 -13.01
N LEU A 277 20.25 9.44 -12.28
CA LEU A 277 21.20 10.53 -12.55
C LEU A 277 22.67 10.10 -12.38
N ALA A 278 22.98 9.31 -11.34
CA ALA A 278 24.32 8.77 -11.14
C ALA A 278 24.73 7.79 -12.25
N TRP A 279 23.76 7.02 -12.77
CA TRP A 279 23.98 6.21 -13.96
C TRP A 279 24.28 7.08 -15.18
N HIS A 280 23.53 8.16 -15.40
CA HIS A 280 23.80 9.10 -16.49
C HIS A 280 25.20 9.71 -16.41
N SER A 281 25.63 10.12 -15.21
CA SER A 281 26.94 10.74 -15.00
C SER A 281 28.11 9.78 -15.22
N ARG A 282 27.95 8.49 -14.91
CA ARG A 282 29.03 7.49 -14.99
C ARG A 282 29.08 6.73 -16.31
N TYR A 283 27.93 6.53 -16.95
CA TYR A 283 27.80 5.69 -18.15
C TYR A 283 27.56 6.54 -19.39
N GLN A 284 28.40 7.55 -19.65
CA GLN A 284 28.24 8.46 -20.80
C GLN A 284 28.48 7.75 -22.15
N PHE A 285 29.32 6.71 -22.17
CA PHE A 285 29.71 5.97 -23.36
C PHE A 285 29.13 4.55 -23.40
N CYS A 286 29.00 4.00 -24.60
CA CYS A 286 28.55 2.63 -24.83
C CYS A 286 29.56 1.63 -24.25
N PRO A 287 29.17 0.74 -23.32
CA PRO A 287 30.09 -0.25 -22.75
C PRO A 287 30.65 -1.25 -23.78
N THR A 288 29.94 -1.47 -24.89
CA THR A 288 30.30 -2.47 -25.89
C THR A 288 31.35 -1.97 -26.88
N CYS A 289 31.33 -0.68 -27.22
CA CYS A 289 32.18 -0.14 -28.29
C CYS A 289 32.83 1.23 -28.01
N GLY A 290 32.56 1.83 -26.84
CA GLY A 290 33.12 3.13 -26.45
C GLY A 290 32.52 4.35 -27.16
N SER A 291 31.57 4.18 -28.08
CA SER A 291 30.92 5.30 -28.79
C SER A 291 29.98 6.10 -27.87
N ALA A 292 29.66 7.33 -28.26
CA ALA A 292 28.68 8.15 -27.56
C ALA A 292 27.27 7.51 -27.58
N THR A 293 26.45 7.88 -26.59
CA THR A 293 25.09 7.36 -26.43
C THR A 293 24.08 8.50 -26.38
N LYS A 294 22.86 8.24 -26.84
CA LYS A 294 21.71 9.14 -26.65
C LYS A 294 20.78 8.61 -25.58
N ILE A 295 20.11 9.52 -24.88
CA ILE A 295 19.12 9.20 -23.85
C ILE A 295 17.76 8.95 -24.52
N GLU A 296 17.10 7.86 -24.15
CA GLU A 296 15.78 7.46 -24.62
C GLU A 296 14.91 6.99 -23.44
N GLU A 297 13.64 6.67 -23.71
CA GLU A 297 12.67 6.17 -22.73
C GLU A 297 12.58 7.05 -21.47
N ALA A 298 12.48 8.38 -21.68
CA ALA A 298 12.35 9.38 -20.62
C ALA A 298 13.46 9.33 -19.54
N GLY A 299 14.68 8.99 -19.95
CA GLY A 299 15.84 8.90 -19.05
C GLY A 299 16.19 7.48 -18.59
N TYR A 300 15.43 6.47 -19.00
CA TYR A 300 15.63 5.07 -18.57
C TYR A 300 16.36 4.19 -19.58
N LYS A 301 16.79 4.76 -20.71
CA LYS A 301 17.54 4.01 -21.71
C LYS A 301 18.64 4.86 -22.31
N LYS A 302 19.77 4.20 -22.61
CA LYS A 302 20.86 4.75 -23.41
C LYS A 302 21.07 3.89 -24.63
N THR A 303 21.00 4.53 -25.79
CA THR A 303 21.14 3.86 -27.08
C THR A 303 22.43 4.32 -27.74
N CYS A 304 23.26 3.37 -28.18
CA CYS A 304 24.52 3.65 -28.86
C CYS A 304 24.27 4.40 -30.17
N LEU A 305 25.08 5.41 -30.48
CA LEU A 305 25.00 6.15 -31.75
C LEU A 305 25.66 5.42 -32.93
N LYS A 306 26.45 4.37 -32.66
CA LYS A 306 27.09 3.56 -33.71
C LYS A 306 26.12 2.49 -34.21
N GLU A 307 25.66 2.62 -35.45
CA GLU A 307 24.64 1.76 -36.07
C GLU A 307 25.00 0.27 -36.07
N ASP A 308 26.27 -0.09 -36.29
CA ASP A 308 26.73 -1.49 -36.32
C ASP A 308 27.07 -2.07 -34.93
N CYS A 309 26.67 -1.41 -33.85
CA CYS A 309 27.03 -1.87 -32.51
C CYS A 309 26.21 -3.12 -32.10
N PRO A 310 26.85 -4.18 -31.56
CA PRO A 310 26.13 -5.35 -31.05
C PRO A 310 25.12 -5.03 -29.94
N SER A 311 25.31 -3.90 -29.23
CA SER A 311 24.34 -3.43 -28.22
C SER A 311 22.97 -3.08 -28.79
N LEU A 312 22.86 -2.83 -30.09
CA LEU A 312 21.61 -2.51 -30.78
C LEU A 312 20.89 -3.77 -31.28
N GLN A 313 21.54 -4.93 -31.25
CA GLN A 313 21.00 -6.20 -31.73
C GLN A 313 20.42 -7.00 -30.55
N GLY A 314 19.12 -6.87 -30.32
CA GLY A 314 18.42 -7.51 -29.21
C GLY A 314 18.31 -6.63 -27.97
N VAL A 315 18.12 -7.25 -26.80
CA VAL A 315 17.92 -6.56 -25.52
C VAL A 315 19.10 -6.84 -24.61
N HIS A 316 19.90 -5.81 -24.33
CA HIS A 316 21.09 -5.90 -23.48
C HIS A 316 20.98 -4.99 -22.27
N ASN A 317 21.51 -5.43 -21.13
CA ASN A 317 21.56 -4.65 -19.90
C ASN A 317 22.42 -3.37 -20.02
N THR A 318 23.32 -3.31 -21.01
CA THR A 318 24.15 -2.14 -21.31
C THR A 318 23.34 -0.89 -21.65
N SER A 319 22.08 -1.06 -22.05
CA SER A 319 21.17 0.05 -22.39
C SER A 319 20.40 0.61 -21.19
N TYR A 320 20.41 -0.05 -20.03
CA TYR A 320 19.49 0.26 -18.92
C TYR A 320 20.22 0.64 -17.61
N PRO A 321 19.54 1.37 -16.70
CA PRO A 321 20.06 1.71 -15.38
C PRO A 321 20.48 0.48 -14.58
N ARG A 322 21.58 0.63 -13.83
CA ARG A 322 22.09 -0.40 -12.93
C ARG A 322 21.44 -0.26 -11.55
N VAL A 323 20.98 -1.38 -11.00
CA VAL A 323 20.50 -1.51 -9.62
C VAL A 323 21.55 -2.27 -8.82
#